data_AF-A0A519JRN0-F1
#
_entry.id   AF-A0A519JRN0-F1
#
_cell.length_a   1.000
_cell.length_b   1.000
_cell.length_c   1.000
_cell.angle_alpha   90.00
_cell.angle_beta   90.00
_cell.angle_gamma   90.00
#
_symmetry.space_group_name_H-M   'P 1'
#
loop_
_entity.id
_entity.type
_entity.pdbx_description
1 polymer ?
#
loop_
_entity_poly.entity_id
_entity_poly.type
_entity_poly.pdbx_seq_one_letter_code
_entity_poly.pdbx_strand_id
1 'polypeptide(L)'
;VADENGWAGKTAIPTSDYLLILKGLSHCEDGVIQLSKGDKRVFKFDANGKFAMARRILFHWAEMTTRIEQGENIIDENHTPFWIEFCETLTSACQAWQECAQHVLEPRYLDEPGLTLYGDWLRNELALLHFPENLLAPPDPSDNIFIKTGDIIPSSGIWEPVDEKKTPLTRIFNRAVAPIPPFNPVGAMNYLHGGSQAPRITVETETDNIDFDTTWRLLWSDERYLDEEIPIEEKSYRFNEPKNNRE
;
A
#
# COMPACT_ATOMS: atom_id res chain seq x y z
N VAL A 1 25.76 -8.43 22.03
CA VAL A 1 26.97 -7.64 22.34
C VAL A 1 26.79 -6.67 23.51
N ALA A 2 25.92 -5.66 23.46
CA ALA A 2 25.76 -4.72 24.60
C ALA A 2 25.36 -5.45 25.91
N ASP A 3 24.37 -6.34 25.85
CA ASP A 3 23.92 -7.13 27.00
C ASP A 3 25.02 -8.07 27.53
N GLU A 4 25.75 -8.73 26.63
CA GLU A 4 26.86 -9.63 26.97
C GLU A 4 27.99 -8.91 27.71
N ASN A 5 28.17 -7.62 27.45
CA ASN A 5 29.15 -6.77 28.13
C ASN A 5 28.57 -6.02 29.35
N GLY A 6 27.29 -6.22 29.69
CA GLY A 6 26.64 -5.51 30.79
C GLY A 6 26.42 -4.01 30.53
N TRP A 7 26.32 -3.61 29.26
CA TRP A 7 26.21 -2.22 28.83
C TRP A 7 24.77 -1.76 28.56
N ALA A 8 23.77 -2.61 28.75
CA ALA A 8 22.37 -2.32 28.44
C ALA A 8 21.88 -0.98 29.01
N GLY A 9 22.27 -0.64 30.25
CA GLY A 9 21.89 0.63 30.89
C GLY A 9 22.72 1.85 30.49
N LYS A 10 23.67 1.70 29.57
CA LYS A 10 24.63 2.75 29.16
C LYS A 10 24.46 3.22 27.73
N THR A 11 23.71 2.50 26.90
CA THR A 11 23.52 2.82 25.46
C THR A 11 22.83 4.17 25.22
N ALA A 12 22.12 4.68 26.24
CA ALA A 12 21.13 5.75 26.13
C ALA A 12 19.90 5.40 25.27
N ILE A 13 19.76 4.13 24.85
CA ILE A 13 18.56 3.58 24.21
C ILE A 13 17.72 2.87 25.28
N PRO A 14 16.49 3.32 25.56
CA PRO A 14 15.57 2.60 26.43
C PRO A 14 15.33 1.17 25.96
N THR A 15 15.25 0.22 26.90
CA THR A 15 14.88 -1.17 26.59
C THR A 15 13.53 -1.26 25.86
N SER A 16 12.61 -0.33 26.11
CA SER A 16 11.33 -0.25 25.39
C SER A 16 11.51 -0.07 23.88
N ASP A 17 12.50 0.70 23.45
CA ASP A 17 12.69 1.01 22.04
C ASP A 17 13.35 -0.16 21.31
N TYR A 18 14.28 -0.85 21.98
CA TYR A 18 14.80 -2.13 21.50
C TYR A 18 13.68 -3.17 21.32
N LEU A 19 12.81 -3.32 22.33
CA LEU A 19 11.65 -4.21 22.21
C LEU A 19 10.69 -3.76 21.10
N LEU A 20 10.59 -2.45 20.87
CA LEU A 20 9.75 -1.89 19.82
C LEU A 20 10.25 -2.27 18.42
N ILE A 21 11.56 -2.13 18.12
CA ILE A 21 12.07 -2.53 16.79
C ILE A 21 11.91 -4.03 16.54
N LEU A 22 12.14 -4.87 17.55
CA LEU A 22 11.90 -6.32 17.45
C LEU A 22 10.43 -6.64 17.18
N LYS A 23 9.52 -5.91 17.81
CA LYS A 23 8.09 -6.03 17.52
C LYS A 23 7.76 -5.64 16.08
N GLY A 24 8.44 -4.62 15.54
CA GLY A 24 8.31 -4.22 14.13
C GLY A 24 8.77 -5.30 13.17
N LEU A 25 9.91 -5.93 13.45
CA LEU A 25 10.42 -7.07 12.69
C LEU A 25 9.43 -8.24 12.72
N SER A 26 8.93 -8.61 13.90
CA SER A 26 7.94 -9.67 14.04
C SER A 26 6.65 -9.38 13.26
N HIS A 27 6.19 -8.13 13.23
CA HIS A 27 5.06 -7.76 12.38
C HIS A 27 5.36 -7.94 10.89
N CYS A 28 6.58 -7.63 10.43
CA CYS A 28 6.98 -7.83 9.05
C CYS A 28 7.01 -9.32 8.69
N GLU A 29 7.67 -10.14 9.50
CA GLU A 29 7.77 -11.59 9.31
C GLU A 29 6.39 -12.27 9.31
N ASP A 30 5.54 -11.94 10.30
CA ASP A 30 4.15 -12.42 10.36
C ASP A 30 3.36 -12.03 9.11
N GLY A 31 3.58 -10.82 8.59
CA GLY A 31 2.93 -10.32 7.39
C GLY A 31 3.35 -11.09 6.15
N VAL A 32 4.64 -11.36 5.98
CA VAL A 32 5.17 -12.18 4.87
C VAL A 32 4.62 -13.61 4.93
N ILE A 33 4.60 -14.23 6.11
CA ILE A 33 4.08 -15.59 6.31
C ILE A 33 2.57 -15.67 6.00
N GLN A 34 1.80 -14.65 6.34
CA GLN A 34 0.37 -14.59 6.04
C GLN A 34 0.13 -14.32 4.55
N LEU A 35 0.89 -13.40 3.96
CA LEU A 35 0.81 -13.09 2.53
C LEU A 35 1.11 -14.31 1.67
N SER A 36 2.13 -15.10 2.04
CA SER A 36 2.50 -16.33 1.33
C SER A 36 1.43 -17.41 1.36
N LYS A 37 0.43 -17.28 2.24
CA LYS A 37 -0.77 -18.13 2.33
C LYS A 37 -2.00 -17.49 1.71
N GLY A 38 -1.78 -16.42 0.94
CA GLY A 38 -2.83 -15.68 0.25
C GLY A 38 -3.58 -14.64 1.09
N ASP A 39 -3.24 -14.44 2.38
CA ASP A 39 -3.96 -13.49 3.22
C ASP A 39 -3.59 -12.03 2.89
N LYS A 40 -4.47 -11.35 2.15
CA LYS A 40 -4.28 -9.95 1.73
C LYS A 40 -4.63 -8.93 2.82
N ARG A 41 -5.15 -9.36 3.98
CA ARG A 41 -5.48 -8.42 5.07
C ARG A 41 -4.25 -7.80 5.71
N VAL A 42 -3.08 -8.39 5.50
CA VAL A 42 -1.78 -7.86 5.96
C VAL A 42 -1.47 -6.44 5.46
N PHE A 43 -2.10 -6.02 4.36
CA PHE A 43 -1.97 -4.70 3.77
C PHE A 43 -2.93 -3.65 4.36
N LYS A 44 -3.97 -4.09 5.09
CA LYS A 44 -5.00 -3.21 5.65
C LYS A 44 -4.46 -2.29 6.73
N PHE A 45 -5.17 -1.21 7.02
CA PHE A 45 -4.92 -0.31 8.14
C PHE A 45 -5.85 -0.63 9.31
N ASP A 46 -5.81 -1.89 9.76
CA ASP A 46 -6.62 -2.35 10.89
C ASP A 46 -5.81 -3.30 11.80
N ALA A 47 -6.48 -4.05 12.67
CA ALA A 47 -5.83 -5.01 13.56
C ALA A 47 -5.14 -6.18 12.82
N ASN A 48 -5.49 -6.43 11.55
CA ASN A 48 -4.88 -7.44 10.69
C ASN A 48 -3.71 -6.89 9.87
N GLY A 49 -3.57 -5.56 9.81
CA GLY A 49 -2.56 -4.81 9.07
C GLY A 49 -1.12 -4.98 9.53
N LYS A 50 -0.54 -6.16 9.31
CA LYS A 50 0.83 -6.50 9.74
C LYS A 50 1.87 -5.55 9.16
N PHE A 51 1.78 -5.23 7.86
CA PHE A 51 2.73 -4.31 7.24
C PHE A 51 2.54 -2.87 7.70
N ALA A 52 1.29 -2.43 7.91
CA ALA A 52 1.04 -1.11 8.49
C ALA A 52 1.64 -0.97 9.90
N MET A 53 1.59 -2.02 10.72
CA MET A 53 2.21 -2.02 12.06
C MET A 53 3.75 -2.02 11.99
N ALA A 54 4.34 -2.84 11.11
CA ALA A 54 5.78 -2.85 10.89
C ALA A 54 6.30 -1.48 10.44
N ARG A 55 5.61 -0.84 9.49
CA ARG A 55 5.93 0.51 8.99
C ARG A 55 5.98 1.56 10.10
N ARG A 56 4.98 1.58 10.99
CA ARG A 56 4.91 2.60 12.06
C ARG A 56 6.16 2.54 12.96
N ILE A 57 6.61 1.34 13.28
CA ILE A 57 7.79 1.12 14.13
C ILE A 57 9.07 1.52 13.38
N LEU A 58 9.17 1.15 12.11
CA LEU A 58 10.29 1.54 11.25
C LEU A 58 10.44 3.06 11.18
N PHE A 59 9.33 3.79 10.95
CA PHE A 59 9.33 5.25 10.88
C PHE A 59 9.62 5.92 12.22
N HIS A 60 9.16 5.35 13.34
CA HIS A 60 9.53 5.82 14.67
C HIS A 60 11.06 5.78 14.86
N TRP A 61 11.70 4.69 14.45
CA TRP A 61 13.16 4.58 14.53
C TRP A 61 13.88 5.52 13.58
N ALA A 62 13.38 5.71 12.36
CA ALA A 62 13.93 6.69 11.42
C ALA A 62 13.88 8.12 11.98
N GLU A 63 12.78 8.49 12.63
CA GLU A 63 12.67 9.77 13.32
C GLU A 63 13.65 9.85 14.51
N MET A 64 13.79 8.78 15.29
CA MET A 64 14.71 8.74 16.42
C MET A 64 16.17 8.91 15.98
N THR A 65 16.61 8.25 14.90
CA THR A 65 17.97 8.43 14.37
C THR A 65 18.20 9.87 13.89
N THR A 66 17.24 10.47 13.19
CA THR A 66 17.33 11.88 12.78
C THR A 66 17.43 12.83 13.99
N ARG A 67 16.66 12.58 15.05
CA ARG A 67 16.72 13.39 16.28
C ARG A 67 18.05 13.24 17.02
N ILE A 68 18.67 12.06 16.98
CA ILE A 68 20.02 11.84 17.52
C ILE A 68 21.05 12.63 16.70
N GLU A 69 20.98 12.58 15.37
CA GLU A 69 21.87 13.33 14.48
C GLU A 69 21.76 14.85 14.67
N GLN A 70 20.55 15.34 14.96
CA GLN A 70 20.27 16.75 15.26
C GLN A 70 20.69 17.16 16.68
N GLY A 71 21.09 16.21 17.53
CA GLY A 71 21.47 16.44 18.92
C GLY A 71 20.28 16.67 19.86
N GLU A 72 19.05 16.38 19.44
CA GLU A 72 17.87 16.41 20.32
C GLU A 72 17.87 15.22 21.29
N ASN A 73 18.35 14.07 20.81
CA ASN A 73 18.52 12.85 21.58
C ASN A 73 20.00 12.48 21.68
N ILE A 74 20.40 11.78 22.75
CA ILE A 74 21.77 11.31 22.94
C ILE A 74 21.89 9.81 22.65
N ILE A 75 23.07 9.41 22.18
CA ILE A 75 23.48 8.00 22.06
C ILE A 75 24.87 7.85 22.67
N ASP A 76 25.12 6.76 23.39
CA ASP A 76 26.47 6.38 23.80
C ASP A 76 27.03 5.35 22.84
N GLU A 77 27.70 5.81 21.79
CA GLU A 77 28.27 4.93 20.75
C GLU A 77 29.31 3.95 21.30
N ASN A 78 30.05 4.32 22.36
CA ASN A 78 31.05 3.43 22.96
C ASN A 78 30.42 2.18 23.58
N HIS A 79 29.18 2.31 24.04
CA HIS A 79 28.41 1.24 24.67
C HIS A 79 27.31 0.67 23.76
N THR A 80 27.16 1.21 22.55
CA THR A 80 26.17 0.81 21.54
C THR A 80 26.88 0.24 20.30
N PRO A 81 27.41 -0.99 20.39
CA PRO A 81 28.06 -1.62 19.25
C PRO A 81 27.09 -1.77 18.08
N PHE A 82 27.61 -1.64 16.85
CA PHE A 82 26.86 -1.69 15.60
C PHE A 82 25.87 -0.55 15.37
N TRP A 83 26.00 0.58 16.07
CA TRP A 83 25.11 1.72 15.90
C TRP A 83 25.09 2.24 14.45
N ILE A 84 26.26 2.38 13.82
CA ILE A 84 26.39 2.85 12.43
C ILE A 84 25.71 1.86 11.48
N GLU A 85 26.02 0.57 11.61
CA GLU A 85 25.45 -0.50 10.79
C GLU A 85 23.93 -0.59 10.96
N PHE A 86 23.43 -0.35 12.17
CA PHE A 86 22.00 -0.25 12.44
C PHE A 86 21.38 0.94 11.68
N CYS A 87 21.96 2.14 11.76
CA CYS A 87 21.46 3.33 11.05
C CYS A 87 21.47 3.15 9.53
N GLU A 88 22.53 2.57 8.97
CA GLU A 88 22.63 2.25 7.53
C GLU A 88 21.58 1.23 7.09
N THR A 89 21.39 0.17 7.89
CA THR A 89 20.39 -0.87 7.63
C THR A 89 18.97 -0.31 7.74
N LEU A 90 18.71 0.52 8.75
CA LEU A 90 17.44 1.20 8.96
C LEU A 90 17.10 2.11 7.78
N THR A 91 18.06 2.90 7.31
CA THR A 91 17.91 3.77 6.14
C THR A 91 17.58 2.95 4.90
N SER A 92 18.32 1.86 4.66
CA SER A 92 18.09 0.96 3.54
C SER A 92 16.70 0.32 3.60
N ALA A 93 16.27 -0.12 4.79
CA ALA A 93 14.94 -0.68 5.01
C ALA A 93 13.84 0.37 4.77
N CYS A 94 14.03 1.61 5.20
CA CYS A 94 13.11 2.72 4.94
C CYS A 94 12.95 3.01 3.44
N GLN A 95 14.05 3.02 2.68
CA GLN A 95 14.03 3.25 1.24
C GLN A 95 13.26 2.13 0.50
N ALA A 96 13.62 0.87 0.78
CA ALA A 96 12.93 -0.29 0.20
C ALA A 96 11.43 -0.28 0.54
N TRP A 97 11.10 0.08 1.78
CA TRP A 97 9.71 0.17 2.22
C TRP A 97 8.94 1.28 1.50
N GLN A 98 9.54 2.46 1.32
CA GLN A 98 8.91 3.59 0.64
C GLN A 98 8.59 3.29 -0.82
N GLU A 99 9.45 2.55 -1.51
CA GLU A 99 9.21 2.14 -2.91
C GLU A 99 7.87 1.40 -3.06
N CYS A 100 7.57 0.48 -2.13
CA CYS A 100 6.41 -0.39 -2.26
C CYS A 100 5.17 0.14 -1.52
N ALA A 101 5.35 0.54 -0.25
CA ALA A 101 4.25 0.61 0.70
C ALA A 101 3.20 1.68 0.39
N GLN A 102 3.59 2.78 -0.27
CA GLN A 102 2.64 3.83 -0.65
C GLN A 102 1.59 3.37 -1.67
N HIS A 103 1.84 2.28 -2.40
CA HIS A 103 0.98 1.79 -3.47
C HIS A 103 0.14 0.57 -3.06
N VAL A 104 0.56 -0.17 -2.02
CA VAL A 104 -0.07 -1.43 -1.62
C VAL A 104 -0.66 -1.41 -0.21
N LEU A 105 -0.33 -0.44 0.64
CA LEU A 105 -0.97 -0.34 1.95
C LEU A 105 -2.30 0.40 1.85
N GLU A 106 -3.28 -0.09 2.59
CA GLU A 106 -4.53 0.63 2.77
C GLU A 106 -4.25 2.00 3.41
N PRO A 107 -4.91 3.06 2.93
CA PRO A 107 -4.80 4.38 3.52
C PRO A 107 -5.21 4.38 5.01
N ARG A 108 -4.67 5.33 5.77
CA ARG A 108 -4.91 5.39 7.22
C ARG A 108 -6.35 5.77 7.52
N TYR A 109 -6.93 6.63 6.70
CA TYR A 109 -8.26 7.15 6.91
C TYR A 109 -9.19 6.48 5.90
N LEU A 110 -10.21 5.77 6.38
CA LEU A 110 -11.10 4.98 5.52
C LEU A 110 -11.98 5.84 4.61
N ASP A 111 -12.07 7.13 4.88
CA ASP A 111 -12.70 8.13 4.04
C ASP A 111 -11.75 8.75 3.01
N GLU A 112 -10.46 8.39 3.01
CA GLU A 112 -9.54 8.81 1.96
C GLU A 112 -10.04 8.29 0.61
N PRO A 113 -10.36 9.18 -0.33
CA PRO A 113 -10.81 8.78 -1.65
C PRO A 113 -9.71 8.03 -2.38
N GLY A 114 -10.11 7.05 -3.18
CA GLY A 114 -9.22 6.41 -4.14
C GLY A 114 -8.71 7.48 -5.10
N LEU A 115 -7.39 7.65 -5.15
CA LEU A 115 -6.76 8.56 -6.10
C LEU A 115 -7.04 8.05 -7.52
N THR A 116 -7.82 8.80 -8.30
CA THR A 116 -8.00 8.50 -9.73
C THR A 116 -7.10 9.32 -10.63
N LEU A 117 -6.19 10.08 -10.02
CA LEU A 117 -5.33 11.05 -10.69
C LEU A 117 -3.92 10.49 -10.80
N TYR A 118 -3.48 10.31 -12.04
CA TYR A 118 -2.06 10.36 -12.34
C TYR A 118 -1.66 11.83 -12.29
N GLY A 119 -0.86 12.22 -11.30
CA GLY A 119 -0.35 13.60 -11.21
C GLY A 119 0.43 14.00 -12.46
N ASP A 120 0.62 15.31 -12.66
CA ASP A 120 1.31 15.85 -13.84
C ASP A 120 2.68 15.20 -14.08
N TRP A 121 3.40 14.87 -13.01
CA TRP A 121 4.64 14.12 -13.09
C TRP A 121 4.47 12.79 -13.85
N LEU A 122 3.51 11.94 -13.46
CA LEU A 122 3.31 10.64 -14.10
C LEU A 122 2.73 10.80 -15.51
N ARG A 123 1.85 11.77 -15.74
CA ARG A 123 1.36 12.09 -17.09
C ARG A 123 2.51 12.47 -18.02
N ASN A 124 3.44 13.29 -17.54
CA ASN A 124 4.63 13.69 -18.29
C ASN A 124 5.59 12.51 -18.51
N GLU A 125 5.82 11.66 -17.50
CA GLU A 125 6.65 10.46 -17.65
C GLU A 125 6.05 9.47 -18.65
N LEU A 126 4.74 9.18 -18.57
CA LEU A 126 4.05 8.29 -19.50
C LEU A 126 4.14 8.80 -20.95
N ALA A 127 4.15 10.12 -21.16
CA ALA A 127 4.31 10.72 -22.49
C ALA A 127 5.72 10.52 -23.07
N LEU A 128 6.73 10.26 -22.25
CA LEU A 128 8.10 9.97 -22.67
C LEU A 128 8.32 8.47 -22.95
N LEU A 129 7.45 7.60 -22.45
CA LEU A 129 7.52 6.16 -22.65
C LEU A 129 6.92 5.77 -24.01
N HIS A 130 7.63 4.90 -24.73
CA HIS A 130 7.12 4.32 -25.97
C HIS A 130 6.25 3.11 -25.65
N PHE A 131 4.93 3.29 -25.71
CA PHE A 131 3.99 2.18 -25.67
C PHE A 131 3.77 1.62 -27.08
N PRO A 132 3.52 0.31 -27.23
CA PRO A 132 3.06 -0.26 -28.50
C PRO A 132 1.81 0.48 -28.99
N GLU A 133 1.73 0.75 -30.30
CA GLU A 133 0.54 1.38 -30.90
C GLU A 133 -0.74 0.57 -30.64
N ASN A 134 -0.60 -0.75 -30.45
CA ASN A 134 -1.69 -1.65 -30.14
C ASN A 134 -1.43 -2.34 -28.80
N LEU A 135 -2.05 -1.83 -27.75
CA LEU A 135 -2.23 -2.56 -26.49
C LEU A 135 -3.54 -3.34 -26.58
N LEU A 136 -3.49 -4.65 -26.29
CA LEU A 136 -4.71 -5.42 -26.13
C LEU A 136 -5.46 -4.84 -24.92
N ALA A 137 -6.76 -4.58 -25.09
CA ALA A 137 -7.61 -4.24 -23.96
C ALA A 137 -7.57 -5.38 -22.93
N PRO A 138 -7.60 -5.09 -21.62
CA PRO A 138 -7.83 -6.12 -20.62
C PRO A 138 -9.07 -6.93 -21.01
N PRO A 139 -9.05 -8.26 -20.88
CA PRO A 139 -10.23 -9.07 -21.17
C PRO A 139 -11.38 -8.63 -20.26
N ASP A 140 -12.57 -8.49 -20.83
CA ASP A 140 -13.76 -8.22 -20.01
C ASP A 140 -14.01 -9.41 -19.07
N PRO A 141 -14.29 -9.17 -17.77
CA PRO A 141 -14.62 -10.22 -16.83
C PRO A 141 -15.85 -11.02 -17.29
N SER A 142 -15.81 -12.35 -17.10
CA SER A 142 -16.95 -13.24 -17.42
C SER A 142 -18.19 -12.90 -16.60
N ASP A 143 -17.98 -12.53 -15.34
CA ASP A 143 -19.01 -12.11 -14.39
C ASP A 143 -18.67 -10.73 -13.85
N ASN A 144 -19.60 -9.78 -13.97
CA ASN A 144 -19.39 -8.43 -13.49
C ASN A 144 -19.87 -8.31 -12.03
N ILE A 145 -18.94 -7.96 -11.13
CA ILE A 145 -19.23 -7.65 -9.73
C ILE A 145 -19.17 -6.14 -9.56
N PHE A 146 -20.23 -5.57 -8.98
CA PHE A 146 -20.34 -4.14 -8.69
C PHE A 146 -20.50 -3.89 -7.20
N ILE A 147 -19.81 -2.87 -6.71
CA ILE A 147 -19.98 -2.34 -5.35
C ILE A 147 -20.08 -0.82 -5.42
N LYS A 148 -20.78 -0.21 -4.46
CA LYS A 148 -20.87 1.25 -4.33
C LYS A 148 -19.99 1.74 -3.19
N THR A 149 -19.62 3.02 -3.22
CA THR A 149 -18.97 3.67 -2.08
C THR A 149 -19.67 3.32 -0.76
N GLY A 150 -18.89 2.90 0.24
CA GLY A 150 -19.36 2.46 1.55
C GLY A 150 -19.70 0.97 1.66
N ASP A 151 -19.93 0.26 0.56
CA ASP A 151 -20.15 -1.18 0.56
C ASP A 151 -18.87 -1.92 0.97
N ILE A 152 -19.04 -3.10 1.58
CA ILE A 152 -17.91 -3.97 1.91
C ILE A 152 -17.38 -4.64 0.65
N ILE A 153 -16.10 -4.43 0.37
CA ILE A 153 -15.40 -5.00 -0.77
C ILE A 153 -15.32 -6.54 -0.59
N PRO A 154 -15.80 -7.35 -1.54
CA PRO A 154 -15.87 -8.80 -1.37
C PRO A 154 -14.51 -9.49 -1.51
N SER A 155 -13.62 -8.97 -2.35
CA SER A 155 -12.27 -9.51 -2.57
C SER A 155 -11.26 -8.40 -2.86
N SER A 156 -10.01 -8.63 -2.46
CA SER A 156 -8.92 -7.75 -2.86
C SER A 156 -8.68 -7.88 -4.36
N GLY A 157 -8.32 -6.79 -5.03
CA GLY A 157 -8.10 -6.84 -6.47
C GLY A 157 -8.08 -5.47 -7.14
N ILE A 158 -8.04 -5.47 -8.46
CA ILE A 158 -8.11 -4.26 -9.29
C ILE A 158 -9.57 -3.99 -9.62
N TRP A 159 -10.03 -2.81 -9.25
CA TRP A 159 -11.38 -2.32 -9.50
C TRP A 159 -11.32 -1.05 -10.34
N GLU A 160 -12.30 -0.86 -11.21
CA GLU A 160 -12.42 0.38 -11.98
C GLU A 160 -13.69 1.15 -11.62
N PRO A 161 -13.65 2.48 -11.60
CA PRO A 161 -14.84 3.30 -11.38
C PRO A 161 -15.65 3.39 -12.68
N VAL A 162 -16.94 3.04 -12.62
CA VAL A 162 -17.85 3.05 -13.79
C VAL A 162 -19.02 4.01 -13.60
N ASP A 163 -19.43 4.66 -14.69
CA ASP A 163 -20.63 5.50 -14.73
C ASP A 163 -21.89 4.63 -14.58
N GLU A 164 -22.69 4.88 -13.53
CA GLU A 164 -24.06 4.40 -13.48
C GLU A 164 -24.93 5.32 -14.34
N LYS A 165 -25.12 4.97 -15.63
CA LYS A 165 -26.17 5.63 -16.43
C LYS A 165 -27.54 5.38 -15.81
N LYS A 166 -27.96 6.26 -14.90
CA LYS A 166 -29.28 6.21 -14.25
C LYS A 166 -30.35 6.59 -15.27
N THR A 167 -31.02 5.61 -15.85
CA THR A 167 -32.19 5.85 -16.70
C THR A 167 -33.36 6.36 -15.84
N PRO A 168 -34.21 7.29 -16.33
CA PRO A 168 -35.30 7.87 -15.54
C PRO A 168 -36.26 6.84 -14.91
N LEU A 169 -36.42 5.67 -15.53
CA LEU A 169 -37.29 4.59 -15.08
C LEU A 169 -36.75 3.84 -13.84
N THR A 170 -35.42 3.81 -13.61
CA THR A 170 -34.83 3.14 -12.44
C THR A 170 -34.92 3.97 -11.16
N ARG A 171 -35.29 5.26 -11.25
CA ARG A 171 -35.59 6.09 -10.07
C ARG A 171 -36.91 5.72 -9.38
N ILE A 172 -37.83 5.07 -10.10
CA ILE A 172 -39.20 4.78 -9.61
C ILE A 172 -39.26 3.44 -8.89
N PHE A 173 -38.38 2.50 -9.25
CA PHE A 173 -38.25 1.22 -8.58
C PHE A 173 -36.96 1.23 -7.77
N ASN A 174 -37.06 1.25 -6.43
CA ASN A 174 -35.94 1.19 -5.46
C ASN A 174 -35.14 -0.14 -5.51
N ARG A 175 -35.00 -0.76 -6.68
CA ARG A 175 -34.04 -1.84 -6.92
C ARG A 175 -32.79 -1.22 -7.49
N ALA A 176 -31.66 -1.44 -6.82
CA ALA A 176 -30.35 -1.23 -7.42
C ALA A 176 -30.26 -2.12 -8.67
N VAL A 177 -30.40 -1.51 -9.85
CA VAL A 177 -30.15 -2.20 -11.12
C VAL A 177 -28.66 -2.08 -11.36
N ALA A 178 -27.98 -3.22 -11.49
CA ALA A 178 -26.55 -3.24 -11.84
C ALA A 178 -26.33 -2.49 -13.17
N PRO A 179 -25.19 -1.79 -13.35
CA PRO A 179 -24.86 -1.15 -14.61
C PRO A 179 -25.00 -2.12 -15.80
N ILE A 180 -25.44 -1.61 -16.95
CA ILE A 180 -25.62 -2.39 -18.18
C ILE A 180 -24.51 -2.00 -19.17
N PRO A 181 -23.86 -2.96 -19.86
CA PRO A 181 -22.86 -2.65 -20.89
C PRO A 181 -23.41 -1.72 -22.00
N PRO A 182 -22.57 -0.89 -22.64
CA PRO A 182 -21.14 -0.73 -22.39
C PRO A 182 -20.86 0.07 -21.11
N PHE A 183 -19.88 -0.38 -20.33
CA PHE A 183 -19.42 0.31 -19.13
C PHE A 183 -18.49 1.45 -19.54
N ASN A 184 -18.70 2.62 -18.95
CA ASN A 184 -17.88 3.80 -19.20
C ASN A 184 -17.02 4.05 -17.97
N PRO A 185 -15.70 3.81 -18.01
CA PRO A 185 -14.81 4.17 -16.93
C PRO A 185 -14.82 5.69 -16.70
N VAL A 186 -14.89 6.13 -15.44
CA VAL A 186 -14.94 7.56 -15.06
C VAL A 186 -13.73 8.01 -14.25
N GLY A 187 -12.69 7.18 -14.19
CA GLY A 187 -11.46 7.44 -13.45
C GLY A 187 -10.46 6.29 -13.61
N ALA A 188 -9.31 6.40 -12.95
CA ALA A 188 -8.30 5.35 -12.94
C ALA A 188 -8.74 4.12 -12.10
N MET A 189 -8.23 2.95 -12.49
CA MET A 189 -8.35 1.73 -11.72
C MET A 189 -7.64 1.88 -10.37
N ASN A 190 -8.13 1.18 -9.35
CA ASN A 190 -7.53 1.18 -8.02
C ASN A 190 -7.47 -0.25 -7.44
N TYR A 191 -6.43 -0.53 -6.66
CA TYR A 191 -6.35 -1.77 -5.90
C TYR A 191 -7.14 -1.60 -4.60
N LEU A 192 -8.28 -2.30 -4.49
CA LEU A 192 -9.12 -2.22 -3.29
C LEU A 192 -8.89 -3.46 -2.42
N HIS A 193 -8.97 -3.29 -1.10
CA HIS A 193 -8.73 -4.37 -0.13
C HIS A 193 -10.03 -5.05 0.31
N GLY A 194 -10.07 -6.38 0.22
CA GLY A 194 -11.20 -7.19 0.70
C GLY A 194 -11.55 -6.91 2.17
N GLY A 195 -12.85 -6.83 2.45
CA GLY A 195 -13.40 -6.52 3.77
C GLY A 195 -13.27 -5.06 4.20
N SER A 196 -12.76 -4.17 3.35
CA SER A 196 -12.76 -2.73 3.58
C SER A 196 -14.00 -2.07 2.96
N GLN A 197 -14.25 -0.81 3.29
CA GLN A 197 -15.32 -0.05 2.64
C GLN A 197 -14.82 0.48 1.29
N ALA A 198 -15.63 0.37 0.25
CA ALA A 198 -15.31 0.92 -1.06
C ALA A 198 -15.20 2.45 -0.97
N PRO A 199 -14.12 3.06 -1.47
CA PRO A 199 -13.90 4.49 -1.31
C PRO A 199 -14.72 5.31 -2.31
N ARG A 200 -14.73 6.63 -2.11
CA ARG A 200 -15.04 7.61 -3.16
C ARG A 200 -13.88 7.69 -4.15
N ILE A 201 -14.06 8.39 -5.26
CA ILE A 201 -12.96 8.82 -6.12
C ILE A 201 -12.76 10.32 -6.03
N THR A 202 -11.52 10.79 -6.13
CA THR A 202 -11.22 12.20 -6.36
C THR A 202 -10.98 12.46 -7.83
N VAL A 203 -11.72 13.40 -8.41
CA VAL A 203 -11.53 13.88 -9.78
C VAL A 203 -11.00 15.32 -9.75
N GLU A 204 -9.93 15.56 -10.50
CA GLU A 204 -9.34 16.88 -10.71
C GLU A 204 -10.16 17.66 -11.73
N THR A 205 -10.47 18.90 -11.38
CA THR A 205 -11.04 19.91 -12.25
C THR A 205 -10.00 21.01 -12.50
N GLU A 206 -10.27 21.94 -13.41
CA GLU A 206 -9.35 23.05 -13.71
C GLU A 206 -8.94 23.85 -12.47
N THR A 207 -9.77 23.88 -11.42
CA THR A 207 -9.58 24.75 -10.26
C THR A 207 -9.63 24.04 -8.91
N ASP A 208 -10.00 22.76 -8.85
CA ASP A 208 -10.30 22.06 -7.59
C ASP A 208 -10.27 20.54 -7.75
N ASN A 209 -10.27 19.83 -6.62
CA ASN A 209 -10.45 18.38 -6.54
C ASN A 209 -11.81 18.07 -5.90
N ILE A 210 -12.63 17.28 -6.58
CA ILE A 210 -13.98 16.94 -6.12
C ILE A 210 -14.10 15.44 -5.89
N ASP A 211 -14.60 15.07 -4.72
CA ASP A 211 -14.86 13.68 -4.36
C ASP A 211 -16.27 13.24 -4.76
N PHE A 212 -16.38 12.09 -5.42
CA PHE A 212 -17.65 11.53 -5.88
C PHE A 212 -17.90 10.12 -5.32
N ASP A 213 -19.15 9.87 -4.93
CA ASP A 213 -19.63 8.51 -4.70
C ASP A 213 -19.55 7.72 -6.01
N THR A 214 -18.97 6.54 -5.92
CA THR A 214 -18.50 5.76 -7.07
C THR A 214 -19.14 4.38 -7.08
N THR A 215 -19.42 3.88 -8.28
CA THR A 215 -19.68 2.46 -8.49
C THR A 215 -18.43 1.82 -9.05
N TRP A 216 -17.91 0.83 -8.34
CA TRP A 216 -16.70 0.10 -8.69
C TRP A 216 -17.07 -1.21 -9.36
N ARG A 217 -16.42 -1.53 -10.48
CA ARG A 217 -16.50 -2.81 -11.18
C ARG A 217 -15.21 -3.59 -10.95
N LEU A 218 -15.31 -4.84 -10.51
CA LEU A 218 -14.14 -5.71 -10.37
C LEU A 218 -13.60 -6.08 -11.76
N LEU A 219 -12.33 -5.79 -12.01
CA LEU A 219 -11.63 -6.21 -13.23
C LEU A 219 -10.81 -7.48 -13.01
N TRP A 220 -10.16 -7.57 -11.84
CA TRP A 220 -9.31 -8.70 -11.51
C TRP A 220 -9.30 -8.95 -10.00
N SER A 221 -9.61 -10.18 -9.59
CA SER A 221 -9.51 -10.62 -8.20
C SER A 221 -8.08 -11.09 -7.92
N ASP A 222 -7.48 -10.62 -6.83
CA ASP A 222 -6.12 -10.99 -6.44
C ASP A 222 -6.10 -12.35 -5.72
N GLU A 223 -6.01 -13.40 -6.53
CA GLU A 223 -5.97 -14.80 -6.10
C GLU A 223 -4.55 -15.34 -5.91
N ARG A 224 -3.52 -14.49 -6.07
CA ARG A 224 -2.12 -14.92 -5.96
C ARG A 224 -1.82 -15.46 -4.56
N TYR A 225 -0.91 -16.43 -4.49
CA TYR A 225 -0.46 -17.07 -3.26
C TYR A 225 -1.54 -17.88 -2.51
N LEU A 226 -2.76 -18.01 -3.05
CA LEU A 226 -3.79 -18.89 -2.46
C LEU A 226 -3.41 -20.37 -2.57
N ASP A 227 -2.60 -20.71 -3.58
CA ASP A 227 -1.97 -22.02 -3.80
C ASP A 227 -0.57 -22.13 -3.19
N GLU A 228 -0.15 -21.13 -2.40
CA GLU A 228 1.19 -21.02 -1.80
C GLU A 228 2.35 -20.97 -2.81
N GLU A 229 2.08 -20.74 -4.10
CA GLU A 229 3.08 -20.61 -5.15
C GLU A 229 3.31 -19.13 -5.53
N ILE A 230 4.55 -18.79 -5.87
CA ILE A 230 4.90 -17.46 -6.39
C ILE A 230 4.74 -17.50 -7.91
N PRO A 231 3.90 -16.65 -8.51
CA PRO A 231 3.70 -16.62 -9.96
C PRO A 231 5.02 -16.40 -10.71
N ILE A 232 5.19 -17.10 -11.84
CA ILE A 232 6.48 -17.14 -12.54
C ILE A 232 6.89 -15.76 -13.09
N GLU A 233 5.92 -14.92 -13.43
CA GLU A 233 6.11 -13.54 -13.85
C GLU A 233 6.81 -12.69 -12.79
N GLU A 234 6.57 -12.97 -11.50
CA GLU A 234 7.14 -12.22 -10.38
C GLU A 234 8.64 -12.48 -10.20
N LYS A 235 9.20 -13.54 -10.80
CA LYS A 235 10.66 -13.82 -10.78
C LYS A 235 11.49 -12.70 -11.41
N SER A 236 10.87 -11.95 -12.33
CA SER A 236 11.52 -10.84 -13.03
C SER A 236 11.40 -9.51 -12.29
N TYR A 237 10.61 -9.43 -11.22
CA TYR A 237 10.42 -8.19 -10.48
C TYR A 237 11.75 -7.74 -9.84
N ARG A 238 11.98 -6.44 -9.85
CA ARG A 238 13.18 -5.78 -9.31
C ARG A 238 12.74 -4.59 -8.47
N PHE A 239 13.30 -4.49 -7.29
CA PHE A 239 13.21 -3.31 -6.45
C PHE A 239 14.34 -2.36 -6.82
N ASN A 240 14.03 -1.08 -6.95
CA ASN A 240 15.00 -0.02 -7.20
C ASN A 240 15.68 0.44 -5.92
N GLU A 241 15.05 0.19 -4.77
CA GLU A 241 15.55 0.53 -3.45
C GLU A 241 15.70 -0.71 -2.54
N PRO A 242 16.67 -0.70 -1.62
CA PRO A 242 17.66 0.36 -1.42
C PRO A 242 18.68 0.35 -2.58
N LYS A 243 19.13 1.54 -3.00
CA LYS A 243 20.27 1.64 -3.92
C LYS A 243 21.47 0.93 -3.27
N ASN A 244 21.81 -0.24 -3.78
CA ASN A 244 23.03 -0.93 -3.39
C ASN A 244 24.23 -0.11 -3.91
N ASN A 245 24.73 0.84 -3.13
CA ASN A 245 26.01 1.50 -3.37
C ASN A 245 27.19 0.58 -3.02
N ARG A 246 27.12 -0.70 -3.39
CA ARG A 246 28.24 -1.66 -3.27
C ARG A 246 28.76 -1.97 -4.67
N GLU A 247 29.43 -0.99 -5.26
CA GLU A 247 30.52 -1.20 -6.22
C GLU A 247 31.85 -0.83 -5.55
#